data_AF-A0A7W4YY59-F1
#
_entry.id   AF-A0A7W4YY59-F1
#
_cell.length_a   1.000
_cell.length_b   1.000
_cell.length_c   1.000
_cell.angle_alpha   90.00
_cell.angle_beta   90.00
_cell.angle_gamma   90.00
#
_symmetry.space_group_name_H-M   'P 1'
#
loop_
_entity.id
_entity.type
_entity.pdbx_description
1 polymer ?
#
loop_
_entity_poly.entity_id
_entity_poly.type
_entity_poly.pdbx_seq_one_letter_code
_entity_poly.pdbx_strand_id
1 'polypeptide(L)' 'MTKEDLAQKLDHLDPGASLAIPEDVLAQMFGEVTLSYGSQEALRRIAEFALEHRCTFAFHEHEGAAPCFQKDDVF' A
#
# COMPACT_ATOMS: atom_id res chain seq x y z
N MET A 1 10.58 -7.27 3.93
CA MET A 1 9.32 -7.55 3.20
C MET A 1 9.54 -7.14 1.75
N THR A 2 9.27 -8.00 0.78
CA THR A 2 9.47 -7.73 -0.66
C THR A 2 8.12 -7.47 -1.34
N LYS A 3 8.13 -6.90 -2.55
CA LYS A 3 6.90 -6.61 -3.32
C LYS A 3 6.01 -7.84 -3.51
N GLU A 4 6.64 -9.00 -3.69
CA GLU A 4 5.96 -10.29 -3.81
C GLU A 4 5.29 -10.73 -2.50
N ASP A 5 5.93 -10.51 -1.34
CA ASP A 5 5.33 -10.80 -0.03
C ASP A 5 4.10 -9.90 0.24
N LEU A 6 4.18 -8.62 -0.16
CA LEU A 6 3.03 -7.71 -0.10
C LEU A 6 1.90 -8.20 -1.02
N ALA A 7 2.21 -8.57 -2.26
CA ALA A 7 1.23 -9.13 -3.19
C ALA A 7 0.49 -10.32 -2.57
N GLN A 8 1.22 -11.29 -2.01
CA GLN A 8 0.61 -12.46 -1.38
C GLN A 8 -0.27 -12.07 -0.18
N LYS A 9 0.18 -11.13 0.66
CA LYS A 9 -0.63 -10.62 1.79
C LYS A 9 -1.90 -9.91 1.33
N LEU A 10 -1.83 -9.12 0.26
CA LEU A 10 -2.98 -8.43 -0.34
C LEU A 10 -3.95 -9.42 -0.99
N ASP A 11 -3.44 -10.49 -1.61
CA ASP A 11 -4.27 -11.50 -2.24
C ASP A 11 -5.01 -12.36 -1.21
N HIS A 12 -4.35 -12.71 -0.11
CA HIS A 12 -4.89 -13.51 1.00
C HIS A 12 -5.66 -12.70 2.05
N LEU A 13 -5.74 -11.38 1.87
CA LEU A 13 -6.42 -10.48 2.79
C LEU A 13 -7.93 -10.78 2.76
N ASP A 14 -8.54 -10.94 3.93
CA ASP A 14 -9.98 -11.11 4.04
C ASP A 14 -10.71 -9.89 3.46
N PRO A 15 -11.87 -10.09 2.82
CA PRO A 15 -12.63 -9.00 2.26
C PRO A 15 -13.08 -8.04 3.39
N GLY A 16 -12.89 -6.74 3.19
CA GLY A 16 -13.10 -5.71 4.20
C GLY A 16 -11.96 -5.53 5.21
N ALA A 17 -10.97 -6.42 5.25
CA ALA A 17 -9.82 -6.27 6.15
C ALA A 17 -8.81 -5.24 5.62
N SER A 18 -8.05 -4.66 6.55
CA SER A 18 -7.01 -3.67 6.25
C SER A 18 -5.64 -4.10 6.76
N LEU A 19 -4.62 -3.74 5.99
CA LEU A 19 -3.22 -4.03 6.25
C LEU A 19 -2.45 -2.71 6.25
N ALA A 20 -2.03 -2.28 7.44
CA ALA A 20 -1.14 -1.14 7.61
C ALA A 20 0.30 -1.58 7.35
N ILE A 21 0.98 -0.88 6.45
CA ILE A 21 2.39 -1.09 6.13
C ILE A 21 3.15 0.19 6.48
N PRO A 22 4.28 0.11 7.19
CA PRO A 22 5.09 1.29 7.47
C PRO A 22 5.62 1.91 6.17
N GLU A 23 5.63 3.24 6.13
CA GLU A 23 6.06 4.00 4.95
C GLU A 23 7.46 3.64 4.48
N ASP A 24 8.38 3.38 5.41
CA ASP A 24 9.79 3.07 5.11
C ASP A 24 9.91 1.75 4.33
N VAL A 25 9.05 0.79 4.66
CA VAL A 25 8.98 -0.49 3.95
C VAL A 25 8.41 -0.29 2.55
N LEU A 26 7.32 0.47 2.39
CA LEU A 26 6.80 0.76 1.05
C LEU A 26 7.80 1.58 0.23
N ALA A 27 8.48 2.55 0.82
CA ALA A 27 9.50 3.35 0.15
C ALA A 27 10.60 2.43 -0.40
N GLN A 28 11.19 1.58 0.44
CA GLN A 28 12.20 0.61 0.02
C GLN A 28 11.68 -0.35 -1.06
N MET A 29 10.41 -0.80 -1.00
CA MET A 29 9.83 -1.71 -1.98
C MET A 29 9.62 -1.07 -3.36
N PHE A 30 9.38 0.23 -3.40
CA PHE A 30 9.18 0.99 -4.63
C PHE A 30 10.43 1.76 -5.07
N GLY A 31 11.56 1.59 -4.35
CA GLY A 31 12.85 2.19 -4.68
C GLY A 31 12.98 3.66 -4.26
N GLU A 32 12.10 4.14 -3.38
CA GLU A 32 12.13 5.49 -2.82
C GLU A 32 12.87 5.51 -1.48
N VAL A 33 13.50 6.64 -1.17
CA VAL A 33 14.16 6.84 0.14
C VAL A 33 13.12 7.09 1.23
N THR A 34 12.07 7.85 0.92
CA THR A 34 10.95 8.16 1.82
C THR A 34 9.69 8.41 1.00
N LEU A 35 8.54 7.88 1.41
CA LEU A 35 7.27 8.20 0.77
C LEU A 35 6.73 9.50 1.33
N SER A 36 6.76 10.53 0.50
CA SER A 36 6.18 11.84 0.82
C SER A 36 5.06 12.16 -0.15
N TYR A 37 4.22 13.12 0.20
CA TYR A 37 3.17 13.62 -0.71
C TYR A 37 3.73 14.15 -2.05
N GLY A 38 5.00 14.59 -2.05
CA GLY A 38 5.74 14.95 -3.26
C GLY A 38 6.11 13.78 -4.16
N SER A 39 6.15 12.55 -3.65
CA SER A 39 6.41 11.31 -4.42
C SER A 39 5.11 10.79 -5.06
N GLN A 40 4.37 11.65 -5.76
CA GLN A 40 3.09 11.29 -6.39
C GLN A 40 3.22 10.11 -7.34
N GLU A 41 4.35 9.98 -8.03
CA GLU A 41 4.60 8.87 -8.96
C GLU A 41 4.75 7.53 -8.23
N ALA A 42 5.44 7.51 -7.08
CA ALA A 42 5.53 6.33 -6.23
C ALA A 42 4.18 5.97 -5.61
N LEU A 43 3.46 6.95 -5.06
CA LEU A 43 2.11 6.76 -4.50
C LEU A 43 1.14 6.22 -5.55
N ARG A 44 1.22 6.73 -6.79
CA ARG A 44 0.43 6.23 -7.91
C ARG A 44 0.75 4.79 -8.23
N ARG A 45 2.04 4.43 -8.32
CA ARG A 45 2.46 3.03 -8.54
C ARG A 45 2.00 2.09 -7.43
N ILE A 46 2.01 2.55 -6.18
CA ILE A 46 1.53 1.79 -5.02
C ILE A 46 0.01 1.59 -5.12
N ALA A 47 -0.73 2.64 -5.47
CA ALA A 47 -2.17 2.59 -5.63
C ALA A 47 -2.58 1.69 -6.80
N GLU A 48 -1.91 1.79 -7.95
CA GLU A 48 -2.12 0.89 -9.09
C GLU A 48 -1.87 -0.57 -8.70
N PHE A 49 -0.77 -0.84 -7.99
CA PHE A 49 -0.47 -2.17 -7.48
C PHE A 49 -1.53 -2.70 -6.51
N ALA A 50 -2.05 -1.86 -5.61
CA ALA A 50 -3.15 -2.25 -4.73
C ALA A 50 -4.38 -2.67 -5.53
N LEU A 51 -4.75 -1.88 -6.55
CA LEU A 51 -5.91 -2.13 -7.40
C LEU A 51 -5.77 -3.43 -8.20
N GLU A 52 -4.57 -3.76 -8.68
CA GLU A 52 -4.29 -5.06 -9.33
C GLU A 52 -4.62 -6.26 -8.43
N HIS A 53 -4.48 -6.09 -7.11
CA HIS A 53 -4.79 -7.10 -6.09
C HIS A 53 -6.19 -6.94 -5.46
N ARG A 54 -7.08 -6.16 -6.08
CA ARG A 54 -8.42 -5.80 -5.57
C ARG A 54 -8.37 -5.17 -4.18
N CYS A 55 -7.36 -4.35 -3.95
CA CYS A 55 -7.18 -3.59 -2.74
C CYS A 55 -7.19 -2.09 -3.03
N THR A 56 -7.58 -1.31 -2.04
CA THR A 56 -7.57 0.15 -2.07
C THR A 56 -6.43 0.64 -1.20
N PHE A 57 -5.61 1.55 -1.73
CA PHE A 57 -4.51 2.16 -0.99
C PHE A 57 -4.91 3.52 -0.43
N ALA A 58 -4.71 3.71 0.86
CA ALA A 58 -4.89 4.99 1.55
C ALA A 58 -3.56 5.45 2.16
N PHE A 59 -3.07 6.59 1.69
CA PHE A 59 -1.94 7.29 2.28
C PHE A 59 -2.47 8.47 3.09
N HIS A 60 -2.22 8.48 4.39
CA HIS A 60 -2.68 9.54 5.26
C HIS A 60 -1.66 10.69 5.30
N GLU A 61 -2.12 11.93 5.12
CA GLU A 61 -1.29 13.14 5.19
C GLU A 61 -0.85 13.53 6.61
N HIS A 62 -1.45 12.91 7.65
CA HIS A 62 -1.15 13.23 9.04
C HIS A 62 0.11 12.51 9.52
N GLU A 63 1.07 13.26 10.07
CA GLU A 63 2.29 12.74 10.72
C GLU A 63 1.96 11.55 11.64
N GLY A 64 2.46 10.36 11.26
CA GLY A 64 2.36 9.14 12.06
C GLY A 64 1.27 8.15 11.66
N ALA A 65 0.43 8.45 10.67
CA ALA A 65 -0.52 7.47 10.13
C ALA A 65 0.14 6.62 9.04
N ALA A 66 0.38 5.34 9.36
CA ALA A 66 0.98 4.41 8.40
C ALA A 66 0.06 4.20 7.19
N PRO A 67 0.61 4.14 5.96
CA PRO A 67 -0.15 3.77 4.78
C PRO A 67 -0.86 2.45 4.98
N CYS A 68 -2.10 2.36 4.50
CA CYS A 68 -2.94 1.20 4.68
C CYS A 68 -3.56 0.73 3.36
N PHE A 69 -3.59 -0.58 3.21
CA PHE A 69 -4.27 -1.26 2.12
C PHE A 69 -5.54 -1.88 2.66
N GLN A 70 -6.65 -1.74 1.96
CA GLN A 70 -7.91 -2.36 2.34
C GLN A 70 -8.37 -3.30 1.22
N LYS A 71 -8.75 -4.53 1.54
CA LYS A 71 -9.35 -5.43 0.55
C LYS A 71 -10.75 -4.93 0.21
N ASP A 72 -11.00 -4.76 -1.08
CA ASP A 72 -12.34 -4.42 -1.54
C ASP A 72 -13.26 -5.63 -1.33
N ASP A 73 -14.31 -5.45 -0.54
CA ASP A 73 -15.29 -6.50 -0.17
C ASP A 73 -16.34 -6.74 -1.27
N VAL A 74 -16.27 -5.97 -2.37
CA VAL A 74 -17.40 -5.80 -3.30
C VAL A 74 -17.19 -6.59 -4.60
N PHE A 75 -17.00 -7.91 -4.56
CA PHE A 75 -17.09 -8.77 -5.75
C PHE A 75 -17.63 -10.18 -5.51
#